data_AF-A0A518I2J6-F1
#
_entry.id   AF-A0A518I2J6-F1
#
_cell.length_a   1.000
_cell.length_b   1.000
_cell.length_c   1.000
_cell.angle_alpha   90.00
_cell.angle_beta   90.00
_cell.angle_gamma   90.00
#
_symmetry.space_group_name_H-M   'P 1'
#
loop_
_entity.id
_entity.type
_entity.pdbx_description
1 polymer ?
#
loop_
_entity_poly.entity_id
_entity_poly.type
_entity_poly.pdbx_seq_one_letter_code
_entity_poly.pdbx_strand_id
1 'polypeptide(L)'
;MQYLVMLEDDLDRIRRFNAILVAHHPNVRLDVYRTAPAFIAAYSALSSTPCLICLDHDLFVDSPGDPDPGDGRDVSTFLATQDAICPALIHSTNAPAADSMMFTMRDAGWTVDRIAPIGDDWIESYWYPTAFEIVSPNTSQRTENGG
;
A
#
# COMPACT_ATOMS: atom_id res chain seq x y z
N MET A 1 10.55 9.87 11.98
CA MET A 1 10.50 8.38 11.92
C MET A 1 9.92 8.03 10.55
N GLN A 2 10.57 7.15 9.79
CA GLN A 2 9.98 6.69 8.53
C GLN A 2 8.95 5.61 8.85
N TYR A 3 7.80 5.64 8.17
CA TYR A 3 6.79 4.62 8.36
C TYR A 3 5.97 4.39 7.10
N LEU A 4 5.49 3.16 6.97
CA LEU A 4 4.57 2.71 5.94
C LEU A 4 3.20 2.52 6.57
N VAL A 5 2.16 2.73 5.76
CA VAL A 5 0.79 2.41 6.13
C VAL A 5 0.29 1.31 5.21
N MET A 6 -0.33 0.28 5.75
CA MET A 6 -0.78 -0.90 5.00
C MET A 6 -2.25 -1.22 5.32
N LEU A 7 -3.03 -1.45 4.26
CA LEU A 7 -4.32 -2.12 4.31
C LEU A 7 -4.12 -3.58 3.85
N GLU A 8 -4.23 -4.53 4.77
CA GLU A 8 -4.08 -5.97 4.54
C GLU A 8 -4.67 -6.71 5.74
N ASP A 9 -5.44 -7.77 5.52
CA ASP A 9 -6.07 -8.57 6.57
C ASP A 9 -5.43 -9.95 6.73
N ASP A 10 -4.70 -10.44 5.71
CA ASP A 10 -4.00 -11.71 5.74
C ASP A 10 -2.77 -11.65 6.67
N LEU A 11 -2.89 -12.36 7.80
CA LEU A 11 -1.85 -12.39 8.83
C LEU A 11 -0.52 -12.99 8.36
N ASP A 12 -0.53 -13.91 7.38
CA ASP A 12 0.71 -14.47 6.84
C ASP A 12 1.43 -13.42 5.98
N ARG A 13 0.71 -12.75 5.09
CA ARG A 13 1.27 -11.67 4.25
C ARG A 13 1.85 -10.54 5.09
N ILE A 14 1.11 -10.09 6.10
CA ILE A 14 1.57 -9.06 7.05
C ILE A 14 2.85 -9.50 7.75
N ARG A 15 2.88 -10.73 8.28
CA ARG A 15 4.05 -11.26 9.00
C ARG A 15 5.27 -11.33 8.11
N ARG A 16 5.12 -11.84 6.89
CA ARG A 16 6.21 -11.99 5.92
C ARG A 16 6.76 -10.63 5.48
N PHE A 17 5.89 -9.70 5.11
CA PHE A 17 6.31 -8.35 4.73
C PHE A 17 7.03 -7.64 5.89
N ASN A 18 6.46 -7.70 7.10
CA ASN A 18 7.07 -7.09 8.28
C ASN A 18 8.43 -7.72 8.63
N ALA A 19 8.59 -9.04 8.49
CA ALA A 19 9.86 -9.72 8.73
C ALA A 19 10.97 -9.21 7.81
N ILE A 20 10.67 -9.04 6.51
CA ILE A 20 11.63 -8.51 5.53
C ILE A 20 11.91 -7.03 5.82
N LEU A 21 10.88 -6.24 6.11
CA LEU A 21 11.03 -4.82 6.45
C LEU A 21 11.95 -4.63 7.67
N VAL A 22 11.77 -5.40 8.75
CA VAL A 22 12.60 -5.32 9.95
C VAL A 22 14.03 -5.79 9.67
N ALA A 23 14.21 -6.82 8.83
CA ALA A 23 15.53 -7.36 8.50
C ALA A 23 16.41 -6.34 7.73
N HIS A 24 15.80 -5.55 6.84
CA HIS A 24 16.55 -4.61 6.00
C HIS A 24 16.46 -3.15 6.46
N HIS A 25 15.36 -2.77 7.10
CA HIS A 25 15.06 -1.41 7.55
C HIS A 25 14.50 -1.39 8.98
N PRO A 26 15.30 -1.76 10.00
CA PRO A 26 14.83 -1.90 11.38
C PRO A 26 14.30 -0.61 12.02
N ASN A 27 14.57 0.55 11.40
CA ASN A 27 14.10 1.86 11.87
C ASN A 27 12.80 2.33 11.19
N VAL A 28 12.26 1.55 10.25
CA VAL A 28 11.01 1.85 9.56
C VAL A 28 9.88 1.15 10.30
N ARG A 29 8.84 1.92 10.67
CA ARG A 29 7.63 1.37 11.30
C ARG A 29 6.63 0.95 10.23
N LEU A 30 5.90 -0.13 10.46
CA LEU A 30 4.75 -0.52 9.65
C LEU A 30 3.46 -0.40 10.46
N ASP A 31 2.54 0.44 10.01
CA ASP A 31 1.21 0.58 10.60
C ASP A 31 0.20 -0.18 9.73
N VAL A 32 -0.37 -1.26 10.27
CA VAL A 32 -1.28 -2.15 9.55
C VAL A 32 -2.71 -1.95 10.02
N TYR A 33 -3.63 -1.84 9.06
CA TYR A 33 -5.06 -1.79 9.27
C TYR A 33 -5.71 -2.92 8.49
N ARG A 34 -6.62 -3.66 9.13
CA ARG A 34 -7.26 -4.86 8.55
C ARG A 34 -8.64 -4.58 7.95
N THR A 35 -9.12 -3.35 8.06
CA THR A 35 -10.43 -2.93 7.55
C THR A 35 -10.33 -1.54 6.93
N ALA A 36 -11.14 -1.28 5.90
CA ALA A 36 -11.21 0.01 5.24
C ALA A 36 -11.62 1.15 6.20
N PRO A 37 -12.65 1.00 7.07
CA PRO A 37 -13.00 2.04 8.03
C PRO A 37 -11.87 2.38 9.01
N ALA A 38 -11.13 1.37 9.48
CA ALA A 38 -10.01 1.60 10.39
C ALA A 38 -8.86 2.34 9.69
N PHE A 39 -8.54 1.95 8.44
CA PHE A 39 -7.55 2.64 7.63
C PHE A 39 -7.94 4.10 7.40
N ILE A 40 -9.17 4.36 6.97
CA ILE A 40 -9.67 5.73 6.68
C ILE A 40 -9.60 6.60 7.92
N ALA A 41 -10.08 6.10 9.07
CA ALA A 41 -10.03 6.82 10.32
C ALA A 41 -8.59 7.16 10.74
N ALA A 42 -7.66 6.23 10.57
CA ALA A 42 -6.25 6.45 10.86
C ALA A 42 -5.59 7.43 9.89
N TYR A 43 -5.90 7.35 8.59
CA TYR A 43 -5.41 8.28 7.58
C TYR A 43 -5.84 9.72 7.91
N SER A 44 -7.12 9.93 8.25
CA SER A 44 -7.63 11.24 8.64
C SER A 44 -6.99 11.80 9.92
N ALA A 45 -6.37 10.96 10.74
CA ALA A 45 -5.69 11.33 11.99
C ALA A 45 -4.15 11.41 11.85
N LEU A 46 -3.62 11.34 10.62
CA LEU A 46 -2.18 11.39 10.40
C LEU A 46 -1.58 12.71 10.90
N SER A 47 -0.51 12.59 11.69
CA SER A 47 0.28 13.72 12.19
C SER A 47 1.56 13.96 11.38
N SER A 48 1.86 13.08 10.43
CA SER A 48 3.00 13.14 9.52
C SER A 48 2.66 12.46 8.20
N THR A 49 3.48 12.67 7.17
CA THR A 49 3.34 12.00 5.88
C THR A 49 4.02 10.62 5.91
N PRO A 50 3.34 9.52 5.56
CA PRO A 50 3.97 8.22 5.41
C PRO A 50 4.88 8.18 4.19
N CYS A 51 5.84 7.26 4.18
CA CYS A 51 6.74 7.09 3.04
C CYS A 51 6.08 6.35 1.88
N LEU A 52 5.14 5.44 2.19
CA LEU A 52 4.39 4.65 1.23
C LEU A 52 3.08 4.17 1.87
N ILE A 53 2.04 4.09 1.05
CA ILE A 53 0.76 3.44 1.37
C ILE A 53 0.65 2.14 0.56
N CYS A 54 0.45 1.00 1.23
CA CYS A 54 0.19 -0.29 0.58
C CYS A 54 -1.28 -0.67 0.72
N LEU A 55 -1.94 -1.07 -0.37
CA LEU A 55 -3.37 -1.40 -0.37
C LEU A 55 -3.65 -2.79 -0.96
N ASP A 56 -4.21 -3.70 -0.17
CA ASP A 56 -4.93 -4.86 -0.70
C ASP A 56 -6.37 -4.48 -1.08
N HIS A 57 -7.01 -5.31 -1.90
CA HIS A 57 -8.42 -5.16 -2.22
C HIS A 57 -9.34 -6.03 -1.36
N ASP A 58 -8.99 -7.31 -1.18
CA ASP A 58 -9.91 -8.35 -0.77
C ASP A 58 -9.83 -8.54 0.76
N LEU A 59 -10.64 -7.78 1.50
CA LEU A 59 -10.67 -7.84 2.97
C LEU A 59 -11.77 -8.76 3.47
N PHE A 60 -11.48 -9.57 4.49
CA PHE A 60 -12.41 -10.53 5.04
C PHE A 60 -12.66 -10.34 6.54
N VAL A 61 -13.86 -10.72 6.98
CA VAL A 61 -14.19 -10.81 8.42
C VAL A 61 -13.44 -11.97 9.06
N ASP A 62 -12.99 -11.80 10.30
CA ASP A 62 -12.39 -12.89 11.08
C ASP A 62 -13.46 -13.88 11.56
N SER A 63 -14.70 -13.42 11.75
CA SER A 63 -15.83 -14.21 12.21
C SER A 63 -17.16 -13.78 11.57
N PRO A 64 -18.15 -14.70 11.39
CA PRO A 64 -19.42 -14.39 10.73
C PRO A 64 -20.30 -13.29 11.36
N GLY A 65 -19.97 -12.84 12.58
CA GLY A 65 -20.67 -11.77 13.28
C GLY A 65 -19.95 -10.43 13.27
N ASP A 66 -18.76 -10.36 12.68
CA ASP A 66 -18.01 -9.11 12.61
C ASP A 66 -18.65 -8.14 11.61
N PRO A 67 -18.50 -6.82 11.82
CA PRO A 67 -18.92 -5.82 10.84
C PRO A 67 -18.22 -6.03 9.49
N ASP A 68 -18.87 -5.59 8.43
CA ASP A 68 -18.28 -5.54 7.09
C ASP A 68 -16.95 -4.77 7.12
N PRO A 69 -15.82 -5.38 6.71
CA PRO A 69 -14.52 -4.72 6.72
C PRO A 69 -14.39 -3.65 5.62
N GLY A 70 -15.34 -3.57 4.68
CA GLY A 70 -15.20 -2.80 3.44
C GLY A 70 -14.13 -3.43 2.53
N ASP A 71 -13.67 -2.68 1.54
CA ASP A 71 -12.67 -3.17 0.59
C ASP A 71 -11.62 -2.12 0.18
N GLY A 72 -10.64 -2.53 -0.62
CA GLY A 72 -9.63 -1.59 -1.15
C GLY A 72 -10.22 -0.50 -2.06
N ARG A 73 -11.38 -0.70 -2.67
CA ARG A 73 -12.04 0.33 -3.50
C ARG A 73 -12.62 1.43 -2.63
N ASP A 74 -13.19 1.11 -1.47
CA ASP A 74 -13.61 2.10 -0.48
C ASP A 74 -12.46 3.02 -0.09
N VAL A 75 -11.29 2.43 0.22
CA VAL A 75 -10.09 3.19 0.59
C VAL A 75 -9.56 4.00 -0.59
N SER A 76 -9.47 3.41 -1.79
CA SER A 76 -8.98 4.13 -2.98
C SER A 76 -9.87 5.30 -3.38
N THR A 77 -11.20 5.15 -3.23
CA THR A 77 -12.19 6.19 -3.49
C THR A 77 -12.05 7.32 -2.47
N PHE A 78 -11.88 6.97 -1.19
CA PHE A 78 -11.58 7.96 -0.16
C PHE A 78 -10.27 8.71 -0.47
N LEU A 79 -9.16 8.01 -0.74
CA LEU A 79 -7.87 8.63 -1.02
C LEU A 79 -7.89 9.53 -2.26
N ALA A 80 -8.69 9.19 -3.27
CA ALA A 80 -8.89 10.04 -4.45
C ALA A 80 -9.56 11.39 -4.15
N THR A 81 -10.13 11.57 -2.96
CA THR A 81 -10.65 12.87 -2.48
C THR A 81 -9.64 13.65 -1.65
N GLN A 82 -8.44 13.10 -1.43
CA GLN A 82 -7.38 13.68 -0.61
C GLN A 82 -6.22 14.15 -1.50
N ASP A 83 -5.41 15.08 -0.99
CA ASP A 83 -4.16 15.45 -1.65
C ASP A 83 -3.19 14.25 -1.68
N ALA A 84 -2.52 14.05 -2.82
CA ALA A 84 -1.50 13.02 -2.96
C ALA A 84 -0.25 13.39 -2.14
N ILE A 85 -0.15 12.85 -0.91
CA ILE A 85 0.94 13.15 0.03
C ILE A 85 2.15 12.20 -0.10
N CYS A 86 1.94 11.00 -0.64
CA CYS A 86 3.00 10.00 -0.87
C CYS A 86 2.58 9.04 -1.98
N PRO A 87 3.51 8.22 -2.51
CA PRO A 87 3.15 7.14 -3.42
C PRO A 87 2.25 6.07 -2.75
N ALA A 88 1.54 5.32 -3.58
CA ALA A 88 0.78 4.14 -3.17
C ALA A 88 1.13 2.89 -3.99
N LEU A 89 1.02 1.71 -3.38
CA LEU A 89 1.30 0.41 -3.99
C LEU A 89 0.12 -0.54 -3.74
N ILE A 90 -0.56 -0.94 -4.81
CA ILE A 90 -1.69 -1.87 -4.74
C ILE A 90 -1.18 -3.31 -4.88
N HIS A 91 -1.58 -4.21 -3.99
CA HIS A 91 -1.09 -5.60 -3.92
C HIS A 91 -2.21 -6.64 -3.89
N SER A 92 -3.01 -6.72 -4.96
CA SER A 92 -4.15 -7.65 -5.04
C SER A 92 -4.07 -8.62 -6.22
N THR A 93 -4.53 -9.84 -6.02
CA THR A 93 -4.74 -10.86 -7.07
C THR A 93 -5.97 -10.57 -7.92
N ASN A 94 -6.92 -9.78 -7.42
CA ASN A 94 -8.12 -9.36 -8.12
C ASN A 94 -7.80 -8.25 -9.12
N ALA A 95 -7.39 -8.64 -10.33
CA ALA A 95 -6.90 -7.70 -11.33
C ALA A 95 -7.89 -6.58 -11.71
N PRO A 96 -9.19 -6.87 -11.97
CA PRO A 96 -10.15 -5.82 -12.25
C PRO A 96 -10.34 -4.83 -11.09
N ALA A 97 -10.26 -5.28 -9.84
CA ALA A 97 -10.36 -4.40 -8.70
C ALA A 97 -9.11 -3.54 -8.51
N ALA A 98 -7.93 -4.15 -8.59
CA ALA A 98 -6.66 -3.44 -8.50
C ALA A 98 -6.51 -2.39 -9.61
N ASP A 99 -6.93 -2.69 -10.84
CA ASP A 99 -6.93 -1.72 -11.95
C ASP A 99 -7.89 -0.56 -11.67
N SER A 100 -9.10 -0.86 -11.19
CA SER A 100 -10.08 0.17 -10.81
C SER A 100 -9.53 1.11 -9.72
N MET A 101 -8.90 0.56 -8.67
CA MET A 101 -8.29 1.34 -7.59
C MET A 101 -7.15 2.22 -8.14
N MET A 102 -6.27 1.63 -8.97
CA MET A 102 -5.13 2.32 -9.56
C MET A 102 -5.57 3.50 -10.43
N PHE A 103 -6.53 3.29 -11.34
CA PHE A 103 -7.02 4.35 -12.21
C PHE A 103 -7.73 5.45 -11.41
N THR A 104 -8.58 5.08 -10.46
CA THR A 104 -9.29 6.04 -9.59
C THR A 104 -8.31 6.98 -8.87
N MET A 105 -7.24 6.43 -8.29
CA MET A 105 -6.25 7.23 -7.57
C MET A 105 -5.34 8.03 -8.51
N ARG A 106 -4.91 7.45 -9.65
CA ARG A 106 -4.08 8.15 -10.63
C ARG A 106 -4.81 9.34 -11.27
N ASP A 107 -6.10 9.20 -11.57
CA ASP A 107 -6.94 10.30 -12.07
C ASP A 107 -7.05 11.45 -11.06
N ALA A 108 -6.93 11.14 -9.75
CA ALA A 108 -6.85 12.11 -8.67
C ALA A 108 -5.41 12.63 -8.39
N GLY A 109 -4.43 12.28 -9.23
CA GLY A 109 -3.06 12.80 -9.15
C GLY A 109 -2.10 12.00 -8.28
N TRP A 110 -2.50 10.83 -7.78
CA TRP A 110 -1.61 9.96 -7.00
C TRP A 110 -0.60 9.25 -7.90
N THR A 111 0.64 9.13 -7.42
CA THR A 111 1.60 8.15 -7.97
C THR A 111 1.27 6.79 -7.39
N VAL A 112 0.75 5.90 -8.22
CA VAL A 112 0.31 4.57 -7.80
C VAL A 112 0.95 3.52 -8.68
N ASP A 113 1.54 2.51 -8.07
CA ASP A 113 1.97 1.28 -8.73
C ASP A 113 1.14 0.10 -8.26
N ARG A 114 1.23 -1.01 -9.00
CA ARG A 114 0.50 -2.24 -8.73
C ARG A 114 1.43 -3.43 -8.86
N ILE A 115 1.31 -4.35 -7.91
CA ILE A 115 1.89 -5.69 -7.98
C ILE A 115 0.78 -6.72 -8.03
N ALA A 116 0.99 -7.76 -8.84
CA ALA A 116 0.15 -8.94 -8.83
C ALA A 116 0.85 -10.00 -7.95
N PRO A 117 0.19 -10.52 -6.90
CA PRO A 117 0.70 -11.65 -6.13
C PRO A 117 0.78 -12.90 -7.02
N ILE A 118 1.95 -13.18 -7.59
CA ILE A 118 2.19 -14.33 -8.48
C ILE A 118 3.28 -15.21 -7.89
N GLY A 119 2.94 -16.48 -7.61
CA GLY A 119 3.86 -17.42 -6.94
C GLY A 119 3.80 -17.30 -5.42
N ASP A 120 4.59 -18.12 -4.72
CA ASP A 120 4.57 -18.17 -3.25
C ASP A 120 5.54 -17.16 -2.62
N ASP A 121 6.60 -16.78 -3.33
CA ASP A 121 7.71 -15.91 -2.89
C ASP A 121 7.54 -14.44 -3.31
N TRP A 122 6.37 -14.07 -3.85
CA TRP A 122 6.12 -12.76 -4.44
C TRP A 122 6.31 -11.58 -3.49
N ILE A 123 6.19 -11.81 -2.18
CA ILE A 123 6.40 -10.79 -1.16
C ILE A 123 7.89 -10.41 -1.11
N GLU A 124 8.76 -11.41 -1.11
CA GLU A 124 10.22 -11.27 -1.07
C GLU A 124 10.78 -10.83 -2.42
N SER A 125 10.28 -11.40 -3.52
CA SER A 125 10.84 -11.21 -4.85
C SER A 125 10.28 -10.02 -5.62
N TYR A 126 9.09 -9.53 -5.26
CA TYR A 126 8.43 -8.42 -5.99
C TYR A 126 7.90 -7.31 -5.07
N TRP A 127 7.09 -7.63 -4.06
CA TRP A 127 6.46 -6.59 -3.23
C TRP A 127 7.50 -5.75 -2.50
N TYR A 128 8.37 -6.39 -1.72
CA TYR A 128 9.36 -5.68 -0.93
C TYR A 128 10.34 -4.85 -1.79
N PRO A 129 10.94 -5.39 -2.87
CA PRO A 129 11.78 -4.60 -3.77
C PRO A 129 11.06 -3.36 -4.34
N THR A 130 9.83 -3.52 -4.84
CA THR A 130 9.05 -2.40 -5.40
C THR A 130 8.71 -1.36 -4.33
N ALA A 131 8.24 -1.79 -3.15
CA ALA A 131 7.97 -0.89 -2.04
C ALA A 131 9.23 -0.09 -1.65
N PHE A 132 10.40 -0.71 -1.68
CA PHE A 132 11.65 -0.06 -1.33
C PHE A 132 12.17 0.90 -2.41
N GLU A 133 12.03 0.55 -3.70
CA GLU A 133 12.34 1.46 -4.81
C GLU A 133 11.50 2.73 -4.73
N ILE A 134 10.22 2.60 -4.38
CA ILE A 134 9.29 3.73 -4.24
C ILE A 134 9.66 4.63 -3.04
N VAL A 135 10.08 4.03 -1.91
CA VAL A 135 10.45 4.77 -0.68
C VAL A 135 11.85 5.38 -0.77
N SER A 136 12.74 4.81 -1.59
CA SER A 136 14.10 5.31 -1.74
C SER A 136 14.07 6.71 -2.35
N PRO A 137 14.74 7.73 -1.75
CA PRO A 137 14.82 9.04 -2.35
C PRO A 137 15.50 8.89 -3.72
N ASN A 138 14.74 9.12 -4.79
CA ASN A 138 15.15 8.94 -6.18
C ASN A 138 16.61 9.37 -6.40
N THR A 139 17.52 8.39 -6.42
CA THR A 139 18.87 8.55 -6.95
C THR A 139 18.75 8.32 -8.45
N SER A 140 18.03 9.20 -9.13
CA SER A 140 18.01 9.27 -10.59
C SER A 140 17.58 10.69 -10.95
N GLN A 141 18.60 11.53 -11.05
CA GLN A 141 18.59 12.59 -12.03
C GLN A 141 18.10 12.00 -13.36
N ARG A 142 16.97 12.48 -13.87
CA ARG A 142 16.77 12.51 -15.32
C ARG A 142 17.92 13.34 -15.87
N THR A 143 18.98 12.67 -16.34
CA THR A 143 19.90 13.25 -17.31
C THR A 143 19.10 13.50 -18.57
N GLU A 144 18.49 14.68 -18.67
CA GLU A 144 18.26 15.32 -19.97
C GLU A 144 19.60 15.87 -20.43
N ASN A 145 20.40 15.00 -21.02
CA ASN A 145 21.52 15.35 -21.88
C ASN A 145 21.27 14.69 -23.25
N GLY A 146 21.13 15.53 -24.26
CA GLY A 146 20.95 15.18 -25.67
C GLY A 146 19.89 16.11 -26.24
N GLY A 147 20.21 17.14 -27.02
CA GLY A 147 21.34 17.37 -27.91
C GLY A 147 20.77 17.97 -29.18
#